data_AF-A0A7W7QAS2-F1
#
_entry.id   AF-A0A7W7QAS2-F1
#
_cell.length_a   1.000
_cell.length_b   1.000
_cell.length_c   1.000
_cell.angle_alpha   90.00
_cell.angle_beta   90.00
_cell.angle_gamma   90.00
#
_symmetry.space_group_name_H-M   'P 1'
#
loop_
_entity.id
_entity.type
_entity.pdbx_description
1 polymer ?
#
loop_
_entity_poly.entity_id
_entity_poly.type
_entity_poly.pdbx_seq_one_letter_code
_entity_poly.pdbx_strand_id
1 'polypeptide(L)'
;MLGNRPDVEEAPHGRLTTEPKRINVAISPEMVRALEHLIEREGVTLTEALRRLVGYGDFVYRAVRERGEQILLTGPEGTREVVLL
;
A
#
# COMPACT_ATOMS: atom_id res chain seq x y z
N MET A 1 -40.32 -33.52 -10.36
CA MET A 1 -39.17 -33.33 -11.26
C MET A 1 -38.76 -31.87 -11.21
N LEU A 2 -37.51 -31.66 -10.81
CA LEU A 2 -36.64 -30.47 -10.81
C LEU A 2 -37.19 -29.10 -11.23
N GLY A 3 -36.84 -28.11 -10.41
CA GLY A 3 -36.83 -26.70 -10.79
C GLY A 3 -36.07 -25.81 -9.79
N ASN A 4 -34.91 -26.26 -9.33
CA ASN A 4 -33.97 -25.48 -8.52
C ASN A 4 -33.52 -24.22 -9.29
N ARG A 5 -33.83 -23.02 -8.80
CA ARG A 5 -33.03 -21.83 -9.09
C ARG A 5 -32.83 -21.04 -7.80
N PRO A 6 -31.58 -20.66 -7.53
CA PRO A 6 -31.11 -20.29 -6.21
C PRO A 6 -31.69 -18.94 -5.81
N ASP A 7 -31.99 -18.80 -4.53
CA ASP A 7 -31.89 -17.52 -3.86
C ASP A 7 -30.51 -16.95 -4.24
N VAL A 8 -30.51 -15.96 -5.13
CA VAL A 8 -29.32 -15.16 -5.39
C VAL A 8 -29.15 -14.36 -4.11
N GLU A 9 -28.45 -14.95 -3.16
CA GLU A 9 -27.89 -14.27 -2.01
C GLU A 9 -27.00 -13.19 -2.62
N GLU A 10 -27.57 -11.99 -2.76
CA GLU A 10 -26.84 -10.80 -3.18
C GLU A 10 -25.65 -10.71 -2.24
N ALA A 11 -24.47 -11.02 -2.77
CA ALA A 11 -23.23 -10.81 -2.06
C ALA A 11 -23.28 -9.41 -1.49
N PRO A 12 -23.10 -9.23 -0.17
CA PRO A 12 -23.17 -7.90 0.42
C PRO A 12 -22.11 -7.08 -0.29
N HIS A 13 -22.58 -6.15 -1.13
CA HIS A 13 -21.75 -5.13 -1.73
C HIS A 13 -21.26 -4.30 -0.56
N GLY A 14 -20.12 -4.74 0.00
CA GLY A 14 -19.51 -4.12 1.15
C GLY A 14 -19.40 -2.65 0.84
N ARG A 15 -20.16 -1.82 1.56
CA ARG A 15 -19.90 -0.39 1.62
C ARG A 15 -18.40 -0.31 1.88
N LEU A 16 -17.67 0.30 0.96
CA LEU A 16 -16.29 0.70 1.23
C LEU A 16 -16.40 1.67 2.39
N THR A 17 -16.30 1.15 3.60
CA THR A 17 -16.34 1.94 4.81
C THR A 17 -15.12 2.85 4.71
N THR A 18 -15.35 4.14 4.50
CA THR A 18 -14.31 5.17 4.47
C THR A 18 -13.66 5.37 5.85
N GLU A 19 -14.18 4.68 6.86
CA GLU A 19 -13.64 4.69 8.21
C GLU A 19 -12.30 3.94 8.29
N PRO A 20 -11.27 4.57 8.89
CA PRO A 20 -9.99 3.91 9.08
C PRO A 20 -10.12 2.63 9.90
N LYS A 21 -9.69 1.50 9.34
CA LYS A 21 -9.56 0.24 10.08
C LYS A 21 -8.28 0.27 10.93
N ARG A 22 -8.40 -0.03 12.23
CA ARG A 22 -7.23 -0.23 13.11
C ARG A 22 -6.67 -1.63 12.90
N ILE A 23 -5.36 -1.72 12.68
CA ILE A 23 -4.64 -2.99 12.49
C ILE A 23 -3.50 -3.02 13.50
N ASN A 24 -3.37 -4.12 14.25
CA ASN A 24 -2.22 -4.36 15.13
C ASN A 24 -1.23 -5.25 14.39
N VAL A 25 0.00 -4.79 14.24
CA VAL A 25 1.08 -5.51 13.57
C VAL A 25 2.38 -5.35 14.34
N ALA A 26 3.20 -6.40 14.36
CA ALA A 26 4.60 -6.27 14.74
C ALA A 26 5.37 -5.65 13.57
N ILE A 27 6.24 -4.68 13.86
CA ILE A 27 7.11 -4.04 12.86
C ILE A 27 8.56 -4.18 13.31
N SER A 28 9.47 -4.31 12.33
CA SER A 28 10.89 -4.46 12.62
C SER A 28 11.53 -3.12 13.05
N PRO A 29 12.69 -3.14 13.72
CA PRO A 29 13.42 -1.91 14.06
C PRO A 29 13.72 -1.02 12.85
N GLU A 30 13.97 -1.61 11.68
CA GLU A 30 14.22 -0.87 10.43
C GLU A 30 12.97 -0.12 9.97
N MET A 31 11.79 -0.73 10.10
CA MET A 31 10.52 -0.07 9.79
C MET A 31 10.24 1.09 10.74
N VAL A 32 10.55 0.93 12.03
CA VAL A 32 10.43 2.01 13.03
C VAL A 32 11.29 3.20 12.62
N ARG A 33 12.58 2.96 12.29
CA ARG A 33 13.49 4.03 11.85
C ARG A 33 13.02 4.73 10.59
N ALA A 34 12.45 4.00 9.62
CA ALA A 34 11.90 4.59 8.41
C ALA A 34 10.72 5.53 8.71
N LEU A 35 9.84 5.15 9.64
CA LEU A 35 8.73 5.98 10.09
C LEU A 35 9.23 7.22 10.85
N GLU A 36 10.15 7.05 11.79
CA GLU A 36 10.76 8.14 12.57
C GLU A 36 11.42 9.17 11.65
N HIS A 37 12.22 8.72 10.69
CA HIS A 37 12.88 9.62 9.75
C HIS A 37 11.88 10.46 8.95
N LEU A 38 10.77 9.89 8.49
CA LEU A 38 9.75 10.63 7.74
C LEU A 38 8.98 11.62 8.65
N ILE A 39 8.70 11.22 9.89
CA ILE A 39 8.08 12.09 10.90
C ILE A 39 8.98 13.31 11.18
N GLU A 40 10.26 13.09 11.44
CA GLU A 40 11.22 14.16 11.74
C GLU A 40 11.44 15.09 10.56
N ARG A 41 11.58 14.52 9.35
CA ARG A 41 11.86 15.28 8.14
C ARG A 41 10.67 16.12 7.67
N GLU A 42 9.46 15.60 7.81
CA GLU A 42 8.26 16.22 7.23
C GLU A 42 7.30 16.81 8.28
N GLY A 43 7.58 16.61 9.57
CA GLY A 43 6.75 17.14 10.68
C GLY A 43 5.35 16.53 10.74
N VAL A 44 5.18 15.28 10.30
CA VAL A 44 3.88 14.60 10.19
C VAL A 44 3.64 13.61 11.33
N THR A 45 2.38 13.21 11.53
CA THR A 45 2.02 12.21 12.54
C THR A 45 2.44 10.79 12.13
N LEU A 46 2.54 9.86 13.09
CA LEU A 46 2.80 8.44 12.81
C LEU A 46 1.78 7.84 11.83
N THR A 47 0.48 8.14 12.00
CA THR A 47 -0.57 7.67 11.10
C THR A 47 -0.35 8.16 9.67
N GLU A 48 0.03 9.42 9.52
CA GLU A 48 0.29 10.02 8.21
C GLU A 48 1.57 9.45 7.58
N ALA A 49 2.61 9.24 8.37
CA ALA A 49 3.84 8.62 7.92
C ALA A 49 3.61 7.20 7.40
N LEU A 50 2.89 6.39 8.19
CA LEU A 50 2.52 5.03 7.81
C LEU A 50 1.66 5.02 6.54
N ARG A 51 0.65 5.89 6.46
CA ARG A 51 -0.23 6.00 5.29
C ARG A 51 0.55 6.30 4.02
N ARG A 52 1.50 7.22 4.06
CA ARG A 52 2.36 7.58 2.91
C ARG A 52 3.25 6.42 2.49
N LEU A 53 3.99 5.82 3.43
CA LEU A 53 4.90 4.72 3.11
C LEU A 53 4.16 3.51 2.54
N VAL A 54 2.98 3.18 3.09
CA VAL A 54 2.10 2.13 2.54
C VAL A 54 1.65 2.49 1.12
N GLY A 55 1.24 3.75 0.88
CA GLY A 55 0.83 4.21 -0.45
C GLY A 55 1.95 4.14 -1.49
N TYR A 56 3.18 4.52 -1.12
CA TYR A 56 4.35 4.36 -1.99
C TYR A 56 4.65 2.90 -2.27
N GLY A 57 4.53 2.03 -1.25
CA GLY A 57 4.67 0.59 -1.40
C GLY A 57 3.64 -0.02 -2.35
N ASP A 58 2.37 0.35 -2.23
CA ASP A 58 1.29 -0.11 -3.12
C ASP A 58 1.54 0.31 -4.57
N PHE A 59 1.90 1.58 -4.80
CA PHE A 59 2.24 2.07 -6.14
C PHE A 59 3.38 1.27 -6.78
N VAL A 60 4.48 1.11 -6.04
CA VAL A 60 5.68 0.38 -6.50
C VAL A 60 5.37 -1.09 -6.74
N TYR A 61 4.65 -1.73 -5.81
CA TYR A 61 4.27 -3.13 -5.92
C TYR A 61 3.46 -3.38 -7.19
N ARG A 62 2.42 -2.58 -7.45
CA ARG A 62 1.57 -2.73 -8.64
C ARG A 62 2.35 -2.48 -9.93
N ALA A 63 3.21 -1.45 -9.96
CA ALA A 63 4.05 -1.16 -11.11
C ALA A 63 4.90 -2.38 -11.51
N VAL A 64 5.63 -2.94 -10.56
CA VAL A 64 6.57 -4.03 -10.83
C VAL A 64 5.86 -5.37 -10.99
N ARG A 65 4.97 -5.74 -10.07
CA ARG A 65 4.41 -7.10 -9.98
C ARG A 65 3.17 -7.31 -10.83
N GLU A 66 2.34 -6.29 -11.01
CA GLU A 66 1.09 -6.42 -11.77
C GLU A 66 1.25 -5.96 -13.22
N ARG A 67 2.05 -4.91 -13.47
CA ARG A 67 2.20 -4.30 -14.80
C ARG A 67 3.54 -4.59 -15.48
N GLY A 68 4.53 -5.15 -14.77
CA GLY A 68 5.85 -5.43 -15.33
C GLY A 68 6.62 -4.18 -15.73
N GLU A 69 6.32 -3.04 -15.09
CA GLU A 69 6.98 -1.76 -15.36
C GLU A 69 8.37 -1.71 -14.74
N GLN A 70 9.29 -1.00 -15.40
CA GLN A 70 10.60 -0.64 -14.84
C GLN A 70 10.51 0.67 -14.08
N ILE A 71 11.17 0.75 -12.93
CA ILE A 71 11.23 1.98 -12.13
C ILE A 71 12.54 2.71 -12.41
N LEU A 72 12.44 3.92 -12.95
CA LEU A 72 13.55 4.83 -13.15
C LEU A 72 13.51 5.93 -12.09
N LEU A 73 14.59 6.09 -11.32
CA LEU A 73 14.75 7.19 -10.38
C LEU A 73 15.63 8.26 -11.02
N THR A 74 15.12 9.48 -11.11
CA THR A 74 15.89 10.63 -11.58
C THR A 74 16.21 11.55 -10.41
N GLY A 75 17.49 11.89 -10.24
CA GLY A 75 17.97 12.79 -9.21
C GLY A 75 19.08 13.71 -9.72
N PRO A 76 19.71 14.48 -8.82
CA PRO A 76 20.80 15.41 -9.18
C PRO A 76 21.98 14.72 -9.90
N GLU A 77 22.22 13.44 -9.59
CA GLU A 77 23.29 12.62 -10.17
C GLU A 77 22.87 11.90 -11.47
N GLY A 78 21.69 12.22 -12.02
CA GLY A 78 21.13 11.61 -13.23
C GLY A 78 20.05 10.55 -12.98
N THR A 79 19.73 9.81 -14.04
CA THR A 79 18.70 8.75 -14.02
C THR A 79 19.34 7.40 -13.76
N ARG A 80 18.78 6.63 -12.82
CA ARG A 80 19.20 5.27 -12.49
C ARG A 80 18.01 4.31 -12.53
N GLU A 81 18.23 3.11 -13.06
CA GLU A 81 17.25 2.03 -13.05
C GLU A 81 17.29 1.29 -11.71
N VAL A 82 16.12 0.99 -11.15
CA VAL A 82 15.99 0.21 -9.91
C VAL A 82 15.33 -1.12 -10.24
N VAL A 83 16.09 -2.20 -10.01
CA VAL A 83 15.58 -3.57 -10.11
C VAL A 83 15.07 -3.98 -8.73
N LEU A 84 13.74 -4.12 -8.62
CA LEU A 84 13.09 -4.69 -7.43
C LEU A 84 12.80 -6.17 -7.70
N LEU A 85 13.58 -7.05 -7.08
CA LEU A 85 13.51 -8.51 -7.25
C LEU A 85 12.33 -9.14 -6.48
#